data_AF-A0A366S6K9-F1
#
_entry.id   AF-A0A366S6K9-F1
#
_cell.length_a   1.000
_cell.length_b   1.000
_cell.length_c   1.000
_cell.angle_alpha   90.00
_cell.angle_beta   90.00
_cell.angle_gamma   90.00
#
_symmetry.space_group_name_H-M   'P 1'
#
loop_
_entity.id
_entity.type
_entity.pdbx_description
1 polymer ?
#
loop_
_entity_poly.entity_id
_entity_poly.type
_entity_poly.pdbx_seq_one_letter_code
_entity_poly.pdbx_strand_id
1 'polypeptide(L)'
;MDYSLENHKSFIGKSISELPTPSLVVNLPVLKKNIDALHHDVEKLGIGFRPHVKTLKTLEVTRLMLAGGKYKGMIASTIPEIKGALPLVEEGLVEECLYGIPVYPGVLPRLIELRKSLRIQLMADNEQQVSFLEESSSSKQPWDIFIKLDVGSHRAGVDLKSDSLNRLVERAEKSPAVNIYGFYCHAGHSYGGRSRQEAEETLNVEVSSVLSAAKLLPSSRQLVISVGSTPTAHVVESLKASMPENLHFELHAGNFPCNDLQQVSTGLVTESQQAVTVAAEVCSVYPERNEALVNAGVIALSREASAFSGFGRVVGCPAWGVVRLSQEHGILGTSEGRKVDEEFKQFFRILHPQPLESTLNSPPLHYPASIIMSYADIAAKGPKQSPEDAAAPQPPQIISDESASTASLVDVDMPSVHTVPADFLEQEVQTETQAARLEREEEAKEEKRKRESATAKAKQTDNWLIQQFSKLSDGNATGLVIANFATVVGLSAYLGYKGWGLYEKGKLDWKAVSLGAGILASVTAAEGAVGRYLYKGKKGGS
;
A
#
# COMPACT_ATOMS: atom_id res chain seq x y z
N MET A 1 24.76 5.37 30.31
CA MET A 1 24.17 6.71 30.12
C MET A 1 22.69 6.48 29.90
N ASP A 2 21.84 7.19 30.63
CA ASP A 2 20.38 7.02 30.55
C ASP A 2 19.87 7.78 29.32
N TYR A 3 19.81 7.09 28.18
CA TYR A 3 19.37 7.64 26.89
C TYR A 3 17.89 8.08 26.90
N SER A 4 17.12 7.75 27.96
CA SER A 4 15.72 8.17 28.07
C SER A 4 15.53 9.69 28.28
N LEU A 5 16.62 10.42 28.57
CA LEU A 5 16.62 11.87 28.83
C LEU A 5 17.26 12.72 27.71
N GLU A 6 17.71 12.10 26.61
CA GLU A 6 18.35 12.85 25.52
C GLU A 6 17.29 13.63 24.72
N ASN A 7 17.25 14.94 24.94
CA ASN A 7 16.46 15.84 24.11
C ASN A 7 17.07 15.93 22.70
N HIS A 8 16.24 16.22 21.68
CA HIS A 8 16.68 16.39 20.29
C HIS A 8 17.87 17.37 20.13
N LYS A 9 18.04 18.32 21.06
CA LYS A 9 19.14 19.29 21.03
C LYS A 9 20.50 18.66 21.30
N SER A 10 20.56 17.55 22.04
CA SER A 10 21.80 16.82 22.33
C SER A 10 22.46 16.23 21.07
N PHE A 11 21.69 16.03 20.00
CA PHE A 11 22.18 15.53 18.71
C PHE A 11 22.63 16.66 17.74
N ILE A 12 22.47 17.93 18.11
CA ILE A 12 22.92 19.04 17.25
C ILE A 12 24.46 19.02 17.17
N GLY A 13 24.98 19.00 15.93
CA GLY A 13 26.42 18.95 15.66
C GLY A 13 27.04 17.56 15.75
N LYS A 14 26.26 16.53 16.08
CA LYS A 14 26.70 15.14 16.11
C LYS A 14 26.76 14.51 14.72
N SER A 15 27.60 13.49 14.56
CA SER A 15 27.62 12.66 13.36
C SER A 15 26.35 11.81 13.28
N ILE A 16 25.90 11.51 12.05
CA ILE A 16 24.78 10.58 11.82
C ILE A 16 25.03 9.22 12.48
N SER A 17 26.29 8.79 12.59
CA SER A 17 26.68 7.53 13.25
C SER A 17 26.49 7.52 14.77
N GLU A 18 26.23 8.68 15.38
CA GLU A 18 25.99 8.83 16.82
C GLU A 18 24.48 8.90 17.14
N LEU A 19 23.61 8.82 16.14
CA LEU A 19 22.16 8.83 16.35
C LEU A 19 21.69 7.48 16.90
N PRO A 20 20.70 7.46 17.82
CA PRO A 20 20.05 6.22 18.22
C PRO A 20 19.39 5.58 16.99
N THR A 21 19.45 4.26 16.88
CA THR A 21 18.86 3.53 15.77
C THR A 21 17.66 2.69 16.23
N PRO A 22 16.62 2.51 15.38
CA PRO A 22 16.50 3.10 14.04
C PRO A 22 16.15 4.60 14.07
N SER A 23 16.70 5.38 13.14
CA SER A 23 16.42 6.82 13.00
C SER A 23 16.16 7.22 11.55
N LEU A 24 15.10 7.99 11.31
CA LEU A 24 14.86 8.63 10.01
C LEU A 24 15.79 9.85 9.87
N VAL A 25 16.59 9.87 8.81
CA VAL A 25 17.58 10.91 8.52
C VAL A 25 17.22 11.63 7.23
N VAL A 26 17.11 12.96 7.30
CA VAL A 26 16.82 13.83 6.16
C VAL A 26 18.07 14.64 5.79
N ASN A 27 18.54 14.47 4.54
CA ASN A 27 19.63 15.23 3.94
C ASN A 27 19.12 16.57 3.42
N LEU A 28 19.28 17.61 4.25
CA LEU A 28 18.78 18.95 3.94
C LEU A 28 19.35 19.55 2.63
N PRO A 29 20.66 19.45 2.31
CA PRO A 29 21.17 19.89 1.01
C PRO A 29 20.49 19.25 -0.20
N VAL A 30 20.26 17.93 -0.18
CA VAL A 30 19.57 17.21 -1.27
C VAL A 30 18.11 17.65 -1.34
N LEU A 31 17.43 17.74 -0.18
CA LEU A 31 16.05 18.19 -0.10
C LEU A 31 15.86 19.58 -0.70
N LYS A 32 16.73 20.54 -0.35
CA LYS A 32 16.70 21.90 -0.90
C LYS A 32 16.94 21.91 -2.40
N LYS A 33 17.95 21.17 -2.88
CA LYS A 33 18.23 21.05 -4.31
C LYS A 33 17.02 20.52 -5.09
N ASN A 34 16.31 19.53 -4.55
CA ASN A 34 15.10 18.98 -5.17
C ASN A 34 13.96 20.01 -5.19
N ILE A 35 13.81 20.79 -4.12
CA ILE A 35 12.81 21.87 -4.06
C ILE A 35 13.11 22.96 -5.09
N ASP A 36 14.35 23.44 -5.10
CA ASP A 36 14.80 24.52 -5.99
C ASP A 36 14.66 24.13 -7.46
N ALA A 37 14.90 22.85 -7.80
CA ALA A 37 14.72 22.34 -9.16
C ALA A 37 13.25 22.46 -9.62
N LEU A 38 12.30 21.97 -8.82
CA LEU A 38 10.89 22.06 -9.21
C LEU A 38 10.38 23.50 -9.23
N HIS A 39 10.83 24.33 -8.28
CA HIS A 39 10.51 25.76 -8.30
C HIS A 39 11.02 26.44 -9.56
N HIS A 40 12.25 26.13 -10.01
CA HIS A 40 12.79 26.66 -11.25
C HIS A 40 11.91 26.31 -12.47
N ASP A 41 11.46 25.06 -12.58
CA ASP A 41 10.66 24.61 -13.71
C ASP A 41 9.26 25.24 -13.72
N VAL A 42 8.60 25.29 -12.56
CA VAL A 42 7.31 25.98 -12.37
C VAL A 42 7.42 27.47 -12.72
N GLU A 43 8.47 28.14 -12.25
CA GLU A 43 8.71 29.57 -12.51
C GLU A 43 8.95 29.86 -13.98
N LYS A 44 9.77 29.03 -14.63
CA LYS A 44 10.08 29.16 -16.06
C LYS A 44 8.83 29.02 -16.93
N LEU A 45 7.88 28.20 -16.52
CA LEU A 45 6.60 28.02 -17.19
C LEU A 45 5.58 29.11 -16.84
N GLY A 46 5.80 29.89 -15.77
CA GLY A 46 4.88 30.91 -15.30
C GLY A 46 3.59 30.33 -14.70
N ILE A 47 3.66 29.13 -14.12
CA ILE A 47 2.50 28.42 -13.57
C ILE A 47 2.49 28.48 -12.04
N GLY A 48 1.34 28.28 -11.42
CA GLY A 48 1.21 28.17 -9.97
C GLY A 48 1.79 26.87 -9.42
N PHE A 49 2.00 26.82 -8.11
CA PHE A 49 2.37 25.59 -7.41
C PHE A 49 1.65 25.49 -6.07
N ARG A 50 1.15 24.29 -5.76
CA ARG A 50 0.47 23.96 -4.51
C ARG A 50 1.09 22.69 -3.90
N PRO A 51 2.02 22.80 -2.95
CA PRO A 51 2.67 21.64 -2.36
C PRO A 51 1.70 20.78 -1.56
N HIS A 52 1.86 19.46 -1.68
CA HIS A 52 1.15 18.51 -0.87
C HIS A 52 1.99 18.12 0.36
N VAL A 53 1.49 18.38 1.56
CA VAL A 53 2.28 18.28 2.81
C VAL A 53 2.36 16.87 3.41
N LYS A 54 1.60 15.91 2.84
CA LYS A 54 1.42 14.56 3.41
C LYS A 54 2.71 13.75 3.55
N THR A 55 3.74 14.09 2.76
CA THR A 55 4.97 13.32 2.69
C THR A 55 5.79 13.45 3.97
N LEU A 56 6.07 14.65 4.47
CA LEU A 56 6.85 14.83 5.71
C LEU A 56 6.04 15.39 6.87
N LYS A 57 4.92 16.08 6.62
CA LYS A 57 4.04 16.65 7.63
C LYS A 57 4.76 17.56 8.65
N THR A 58 5.83 18.24 8.21
CA THR A 58 6.63 19.17 9.03
C THR A 58 6.44 20.61 8.59
N LEU A 59 6.49 21.53 9.57
CA LEU A 59 6.42 22.98 9.33
C LEU A 59 7.64 23.46 8.54
N GLU A 60 8.81 22.91 8.85
CA GLU A 60 10.09 23.28 8.29
C GLU A 60 10.14 23.00 6.78
N VAL A 61 9.75 21.81 6.35
CA VAL A 61 9.76 21.47 4.92
C VAL A 61 8.60 22.13 4.19
N THR A 62 7.43 22.26 4.83
CA THR A 62 6.32 23.01 4.23
C THR A 62 6.74 24.46 3.96
N ARG A 63 7.42 25.13 4.89
CA ARG A 63 7.97 26.48 4.69
C ARG A 63 8.94 26.57 3.50
N LEU A 64 9.79 25.54 3.31
CA LEU A 64 10.68 25.47 2.14
C LEU A 64 9.89 25.31 0.84
N MET A 65 8.92 24.40 0.80
CA MET A 65 8.08 24.17 -0.39
C MET A 65 7.26 25.40 -0.79
N LEU A 66 6.86 26.23 0.17
CA LEU A 66 6.12 27.49 -0.05
C LEU A 66 7.03 28.63 -0.56
N ALA A 67 8.34 28.39 -0.71
CA ALA A 67 9.33 29.39 -1.17
C ALA A 67 9.25 30.72 -0.39
N GLY A 68 9.20 30.63 0.94
CA GLY A 68 9.12 31.83 1.79
C GLY A 68 7.81 32.61 1.65
N GLY A 69 6.74 31.94 1.21
CA GLY A 69 5.41 32.53 1.06
C GLY A 69 5.11 33.05 -0.35
N LYS A 70 5.95 32.73 -1.35
CA LYS A 70 5.62 32.93 -2.77
C LYS A 70 4.40 32.11 -3.18
N TYR A 71 4.34 30.86 -2.72
CA TYR A 71 3.16 30.03 -2.85
C TYR A 71 2.37 30.09 -1.55
N LYS A 72 1.08 30.43 -1.62
CA LYS A 72 0.20 30.61 -0.45
C LYS A 72 -0.75 29.44 -0.20
N GLY A 73 -0.80 28.50 -1.14
CA GLY A 73 -1.67 27.33 -1.09
C GLY A 73 -0.95 26.09 -0.62
N MET A 74 -1.65 25.18 0.05
CA MET A 74 -1.18 23.82 0.33
C MET A 74 -2.27 22.78 0.12
N ILE A 75 -1.87 21.50 0.02
CA ILE A 75 -2.80 20.36 0.04
C ILE A 75 -2.49 19.49 1.26
N ALA A 76 -3.51 19.20 2.05
CA ALA A 76 -3.45 18.31 3.20
C ALA A 76 -4.42 17.13 3.01
N SER A 77 -3.97 15.91 3.30
CA SER A 77 -4.80 14.70 3.24
C SER A 77 -5.67 14.51 4.48
N THR A 78 -5.31 15.13 5.60
CA THR A 78 -5.97 14.90 6.88
C THR A 78 -6.19 16.18 7.69
N ILE A 79 -7.18 16.17 8.59
CA ILE A 79 -7.43 17.29 9.52
C ILE A 79 -6.21 17.61 10.41
N PRO A 80 -5.49 16.63 10.99
CA PRO A 80 -4.26 16.90 11.74
C PRO A 80 -3.19 17.64 10.94
N GLU A 81 -3.03 17.36 9.64
CA GLU A 81 -2.09 18.10 8.79
C GLU A 81 -2.49 19.57 8.64
N ILE A 82 -3.78 19.87 8.45
CA ILE A 82 -4.27 21.26 8.40
C ILE A 82 -4.01 21.97 9.72
N LYS A 83 -4.33 21.32 10.85
CA LYS A 83 -4.08 21.87 12.19
C LYS A 83 -2.60 22.10 12.46
N GLY A 84 -1.75 21.16 12.06
CA GLY A 84 -0.30 21.25 12.19
C GLY A 84 0.31 22.41 11.42
N ALA A 85 -0.35 22.87 10.35
CA ALA A 85 0.09 24.00 9.54
C ALA A 85 -0.42 25.38 10.00
N LEU A 86 -1.29 25.46 11.02
CA LEU A 86 -1.82 26.74 11.52
C LEU A 86 -0.73 27.77 11.89
N PRO A 87 0.44 27.39 12.45
CA PRO A 87 1.53 28.37 12.64
C PRO A 87 1.97 29.06 11.35
N LEU A 88 1.94 28.37 10.19
CA LEU A 88 2.27 28.99 8.90
C LEU A 88 1.17 29.93 8.41
N VAL A 89 -0.07 29.73 8.86
CA VAL A 89 -1.18 30.66 8.61
C VAL A 89 -1.00 31.94 9.43
N GLU A 90 -0.64 31.80 10.71
CA GLU A 90 -0.32 32.93 11.59
C GLU A 90 0.89 33.74 11.09
N GLU A 91 1.89 33.07 10.50
CA GLU A 91 3.04 33.70 9.83
C GLU A 91 2.68 34.36 8.49
N GLY A 92 1.45 34.19 7.97
CA GLY A 92 1.02 34.70 6.66
C GLY A 92 1.67 33.98 5.48
N LEU A 93 2.22 32.78 5.68
CA LEU A 93 2.84 31.97 4.63
C LEU A 93 1.82 31.08 3.92
N VAL A 94 0.75 30.67 4.61
CA VAL A 94 -0.36 29.89 4.06
C VAL A 94 -1.65 30.68 4.20
N GLU A 95 -2.37 30.87 3.09
CA GLU A 95 -3.66 31.56 3.05
C GLU A 95 -4.81 30.62 2.67
N GLU A 96 -4.50 29.51 2.01
CA GLU A 96 -5.50 28.54 1.59
C GLU A 96 -5.00 27.09 1.63
N CYS A 97 -5.93 26.18 1.92
CA CYS A 97 -5.66 24.74 1.96
C CYS A 97 -6.76 23.97 1.25
N LEU A 98 -6.35 23.11 0.31
CA LEU A 98 -7.21 22.11 -0.29
C LEU A 98 -7.22 20.85 0.59
N TYR A 99 -8.40 20.43 1.02
CA TYR A 99 -8.58 19.13 1.65
C TYR A 99 -8.52 18.03 0.58
N GLY A 100 -7.47 17.21 0.62
CA GLY A 100 -6.99 16.36 -0.47
C GLY A 100 -7.81 15.10 -0.78
N ILE A 101 -8.99 14.95 -0.20
CA ILE A 101 -9.91 13.84 -0.47
C ILE A 101 -11.34 14.36 -0.67
N PRO A 102 -12.19 13.64 -1.45
CA PRO A 102 -13.59 14.01 -1.59
C PRO A 102 -14.27 14.18 -0.24
N VAL A 103 -15.02 15.28 -0.10
CA VAL A 103 -15.62 15.65 1.19
C VAL A 103 -16.69 14.63 1.62
N TYR A 104 -16.81 14.41 2.92
CA TYR A 104 -17.81 13.53 3.52
C TYR A 104 -18.43 14.18 4.77
N PRO A 105 -19.67 13.83 5.16
CA PRO A 105 -20.39 14.55 6.22
C PRO A 105 -19.64 14.64 7.56
N GLY A 106 -19.02 13.53 7.99
CA GLY A 106 -18.31 13.45 9.28
C GLY A 106 -17.07 14.34 9.42
N VAL A 107 -16.55 14.93 8.33
CA VAL A 107 -15.44 15.88 8.40
C VAL A 107 -15.89 17.34 8.46
N LEU A 108 -17.11 17.65 8.03
CA LEU A 108 -17.61 19.02 7.86
C LEU A 108 -17.57 19.86 9.15
N PRO A 109 -17.99 19.38 10.34
CA PRO A 109 -17.92 20.19 11.55
C PRO A 109 -16.49 20.68 11.86
N ARG A 110 -15.49 19.84 11.59
CA ARG A 110 -14.08 20.19 11.81
C ARG A 110 -13.56 21.16 10.76
N LEU A 111 -13.98 21.02 9.50
CA LEU A 111 -13.60 21.94 8.42
C LEU A 111 -14.27 23.31 8.57
N ILE A 112 -15.52 23.36 9.03
CA ILE A 112 -16.23 24.61 9.35
C ILE A 112 -15.48 25.40 10.42
N GLU A 113 -14.99 24.73 11.46
CA GLU A 113 -14.18 25.39 12.49
C GLU A 113 -12.86 25.92 11.92
N LEU A 114 -12.14 25.10 11.17
CA LEU A 114 -10.86 25.50 10.54
C LEU A 114 -11.04 26.64 9.53
N ARG A 115 -12.18 26.70 8.85
CA ARG A 115 -12.51 27.73 7.88
C ARG A 115 -12.54 29.15 8.48
N LYS A 116 -12.66 29.28 9.80
CA LYS A 116 -12.60 30.58 10.50
C LYS A 116 -11.20 31.21 10.45
N SER A 117 -10.16 30.39 10.37
CA SER A 117 -8.76 30.85 10.39
C SER A 117 -8.05 30.72 9.04
N LEU A 118 -8.52 29.82 8.17
CA LEU A 118 -7.87 29.46 6.93
C LEU A 118 -8.90 29.27 5.81
N ARG A 119 -8.64 29.75 4.59
CA ARG A 119 -9.52 29.44 3.45
C ARG A 119 -9.41 27.96 3.11
N ILE A 120 -10.48 27.20 3.34
CA ILE A 120 -10.53 25.78 3.04
C ILE A 120 -11.26 25.56 1.71
N GLN A 121 -10.59 24.88 0.79
CA GLN A 121 -11.14 24.36 -0.46
C GLN A 121 -11.39 22.86 -0.33
N LEU A 122 -12.41 22.35 -1.02
CA LEU A 122 -12.83 20.96 -0.92
C LEU A 122 -12.76 20.25 -2.28
N MET A 123 -12.68 18.92 -2.26
CA MET A 123 -12.85 18.11 -3.47
C MET A 123 -14.26 17.54 -3.53
N ALA A 124 -14.84 17.54 -4.73
CA ALA A 124 -16.09 16.85 -5.03
C ALA A 124 -15.96 16.04 -6.33
N ASP A 125 -16.50 14.83 -6.31
CA ASP A 125 -16.61 13.91 -7.44
C ASP A 125 -18.00 13.22 -7.52
N ASN A 126 -18.93 13.61 -6.64
CA ASN A 126 -20.29 13.08 -6.60
C ASN A 126 -21.32 14.16 -6.21
N GLU A 127 -22.51 14.11 -6.82
CA GLU A 127 -23.61 15.07 -6.58
C GLU A 127 -24.07 15.10 -5.11
N GLN A 128 -23.99 13.98 -4.38
CA GLN A 128 -24.35 13.92 -2.96
C GLN A 128 -23.48 14.82 -2.08
N GLN A 129 -22.24 15.06 -2.48
CA GLN A 129 -21.33 15.94 -1.73
C GLN A 129 -21.80 17.39 -1.76
N VAL A 130 -22.44 17.82 -2.85
CA VAL A 130 -23.08 19.15 -2.93
C VAL A 130 -24.23 19.23 -1.93
N SER A 131 -25.05 18.19 -1.82
CA SER A 131 -26.14 18.13 -0.84
C SER A 131 -25.62 18.18 0.60
N PHE A 132 -24.56 17.44 0.93
CA PHE A 132 -23.94 17.50 2.27
C PHE A 132 -23.45 18.91 2.60
N LEU A 133 -22.90 19.62 1.60
CA LEU A 133 -22.42 20.99 1.77
C LEU A 133 -23.58 21.96 1.99
N GLU A 134 -24.70 21.81 1.28
CA GLU A 134 -25.92 22.58 1.50
C GLU A 134 -26.48 22.39 2.90
N GLU A 135 -26.60 21.15 3.36
CA GLU A 135 -27.10 20.81 4.70
C GLU A 135 -26.18 21.36 5.80
N SER A 136 -24.87 21.34 5.59
CA SER A 136 -23.89 21.87 6.53
C SER A 136 -23.77 23.40 6.51
N SER A 137 -24.29 24.05 5.46
CA SER A 137 -24.11 25.48 5.22
C SER A 137 -25.01 26.32 6.12
N SER A 138 -24.59 26.48 7.37
CA SER A 138 -25.07 27.52 8.28
C SER A 138 -24.44 28.89 7.99
N SER A 139 -23.45 28.94 7.08
CA SER A 139 -22.68 30.14 6.76
C SER A 139 -23.20 30.83 5.49
N LYS A 140 -23.03 32.16 5.41
CA LYS A 140 -23.38 32.95 4.23
C LYS A 140 -22.40 32.78 3.05
N GLN A 141 -21.27 32.09 3.24
CA GLN A 141 -20.24 31.96 2.20
C GLN A 141 -20.21 30.56 1.58
N PRO A 142 -20.31 30.45 0.24
CA PRO A 142 -20.24 29.17 -0.44
C PRO A 142 -18.87 28.51 -0.25
N TRP A 143 -18.82 27.18 -0.26
CA TRP A 143 -17.57 26.42 -0.29
C TRP A 143 -16.93 26.48 -1.66
N ASP A 144 -15.66 26.82 -1.73
CA ASP A 144 -14.87 26.65 -2.95
C ASP A 144 -14.58 25.15 -3.15
N ILE A 145 -15.05 24.59 -4.27
CA ILE A 145 -14.85 23.19 -4.60
C ILE A 145 -14.02 23.03 -5.87
N PHE A 146 -13.12 22.05 -5.85
CA PHE A 146 -12.54 21.45 -7.03
C PHE A 146 -13.37 20.25 -7.44
N ILE A 147 -13.77 20.19 -8.72
CA ILE A 147 -14.30 18.96 -9.30
C ILE A 147 -13.13 18.04 -9.60
N LYS A 148 -13.09 16.89 -8.93
CA LYS A 148 -12.01 15.91 -9.06
C LYS A 148 -12.28 14.98 -10.24
N LEU A 149 -11.35 14.92 -11.17
CA LEU A 149 -11.42 14.06 -12.35
C LEU A 149 -10.62 12.78 -12.15
N ASP A 150 -11.15 11.66 -12.63
CA ASP A 150 -10.37 10.44 -12.80
C ASP A 150 -9.70 10.44 -14.18
N VAL A 151 -8.37 10.37 -14.16
CA VAL A 151 -7.52 10.36 -15.35
C VAL A 151 -6.81 9.01 -15.53
N GLY A 152 -7.36 7.94 -14.96
CA GLY A 152 -6.88 6.56 -15.12
C GLY A 152 -6.34 5.92 -13.84
N SER A 153 -6.38 6.61 -12.70
CA SER A 153 -6.01 6.00 -11.41
C SER A 153 -7.13 5.13 -10.84
N HIS A 154 -8.38 5.39 -11.24
CA HIS A 154 -9.58 4.67 -10.80
C HIS A 154 -9.75 4.60 -9.27
N ARG A 155 -9.11 5.53 -8.53
CA ARG A 155 -9.19 5.62 -7.07
C ARG A 155 -10.33 6.51 -6.60
N ALA A 156 -10.44 7.69 -7.22
CA ALA A 156 -11.43 8.71 -6.93
C ALA A 156 -11.48 9.68 -8.12
N GLY A 157 -12.51 10.51 -8.16
CA GLY A 157 -12.76 11.41 -9.28
C GLY A 157 -13.79 10.86 -10.26
N VAL A 158 -14.41 11.78 -10.98
CA VAL A 158 -15.40 11.46 -12.01
C VAL A 158 -14.72 11.29 -13.37
N ASP A 159 -15.13 10.27 -14.12
CA ASP A 159 -14.64 10.04 -15.48
C ASP A 159 -15.10 11.18 -16.39
N LEU A 160 -14.16 11.75 -17.13
CA LEU A 160 -14.35 12.82 -18.09
C LEU A 160 -15.42 12.51 -19.16
N LYS A 161 -15.58 11.24 -19.52
CA LYS A 161 -16.53 10.78 -20.54
C LYS A 161 -17.92 10.45 -19.97
N SER A 162 -18.07 10.47 -18.65
CA SER A 162 -19.32 10.08 -18.00
C SER A 162 -20.31 11.24 -17.93
N ASP A 163 -21.60 10.92 -18.06
CA ASP A 163 -22.68 11.89 -17.81
C ASP A 163 -22.67 12.40 -16.36
N SER A 164 -22.08 11.64 -15.44
CA SER A 164 -21.94 12.02 -14.03
C SER A 164 -21.15 13.31 -13.86
N LEU A 165 -20.16 13.60 -14.72
CA LEU A 165 -19.43 14.87 -14.68
C LEU A 165 -20.36 16.04 -15.01
N ASN A 166 -21.14 15.92 -16.09
CA ASN A 166 -22.08 16.97 -16.49
C ASN A 166 -23.13 17.22 -15.41
N ARG A 167 -23.70 16.16 -14.83
CA ARG A 167 -24.67 16.29 -13.72
C ARG A 167 -24.05 16.94 -12.49
N LEU A 168 -22.83 16.57 -12.11
CA LEU A 168 -22.13 17.17 -10.98
C LEU A 168 -21.87 18.66 -11.19
N VAL A 169 -21.38 19.06 -12.38
CA VAL A 169 -21.14 20.47 -12.72
C VAL A 169 -22.45 21.26 -12.69
N GLU A 170 -23.51 20.74 -13.31
CA GLU A 170 -24.83 21.39 -13.32
C GLU A 170 -25.40 21.52 -11.90
N ARG A 171 -25.26 20.48 -11.08
CA ARG A 171 -25.73 20.44 -9.70
C ARG A 171 -25.00 21.46 -8.81
N ALA A 172 -23.70 21.59 -9.00
CA ALA A 172 -22.87 22.56 -8.29
C ALA A 172 -23.17 24.00 -8.72
N GLU A 173 -23.34 24.29 -10.01
CA GLU A 173 -23.70 25.63 -10.52
C GLU A 173 -25.07 26.12 -10.02
N LYS A 174 -26.01 25.21 -9.75
CA LYS A 174 -27.34 25.53 -9.20
C LYS A 174 -27.36 25.73 -7.69
N SER A 175 -26.30 25.32 -6.99
CA SER A 175 -26.27 25.33 -5.53
C SER A 175 -25.70 26.65 -5.00
N PRO A 176 -26.38 27.34 -4.07
CA PRO A 176 -25.84 28.53 -3.42
C PRO A 176 -24.77 28.20 -2.37
N ALA A 177 -24.60 26.92 -2.00
CA ALA A 177 -23.69 26.49 -0.96
C ALA A 177 -22.28 26.21 -1.47
N VAL A 178 -22.08 26.13 -2.79
CA VAL A 178 -20.78 25.84 -3.40
C VAL A 178 -20.47 26.80 -4.53
N ASN A 179 -19.18 27.00 -4.78
CA ASN A 179 -18.63 27.71 -5.92
C ASN A 179 -17.62 26.77 -6.58
N ILE A 180 -17.77 26.52 -7.88
CA ILE A 180 -16.77 25.73 -8.62
C ILE A 180 -15.53 26.59 -8.78
N TYR A 181 -14.52 26.32 -7.95
CA TYR A 181 -13.23 27.00 -7.97
C TYR A 181 -12.37 26.50 -9.13
N GLY A 182 -12.55 25.24 -9.53
CA GLY A 182 -11.96 24.70 -10.74
C GLY A 182 -11.92 23.18 -10.78
N PHE A 183 -10.94 22.63 -11.50
CA PHE A 183 -10.82 21.19 -11.75
C PHE A 183 -9.49 20.67 -11.23
N TYR A 184 -9.52 19.47 -10.67
CA TYR A 184 -8.36 18.82 -10.06
C TYR A 184 -8.23 17.41 -10.61
N CYS A 185 -7.04 16.99 -11.02
CA CYS A 185 -6.76 15.58 -11.30
C CYS A 185 -5.41 15.18 -10.70
N HIS A 186 -5.25 13.89 -10.42
CA HIS A 186 -4.00 13.34 -9.88
C HIS A 186 -3.72 11.99 -10.53
N ALA A 187 -2.68 11.91 -11.36
CA ALA A 187 -2.29 10.66 -12.01
C ALA A 187 -1.52 9.73 -11.08
N GLY A 188 -2.21 9.11 -10.12
CA GLY A 188 -1.62 8.12 -9.20
C GLY A 188 -0.99 6.90 -9.91
N HIS A 189 -1.43 6.59 -11.13
CA HIS A 189 -0.86 5.49 -11.92
C HIS A 189 0.53 5.83 -12.50
N SER A 190 0.93 7.11 -12.54
CA SER A 190 2.26 7.55 -13.01
C SER A 190 3.43 6.94 -12.22
N TYR A 191 3.19 6.52 -10.97
CA TYR A 191 4.18 5.79 -10.15
C TYR A 191 4.53 4.41 -10.75
N GLY A 192 3.65 3.85 -11.58
CA GLY A 192 3.89 2.62 -12.33
C GLY A 192 4.77 2.81 -13.57
N GLY A 193 4.97 4.05 -14.02
CA GLY A 193 5.78 4.36 -15.21
C GLY A 193 7.27 4.08 -15.01
N ARG A 194 7.99 3.78 -16.08
CA ARG A 194 9.43 3.41 -16.05
C ARG A 194 10.30 4.25 -16.97
N SER A 195 9.74 5.27 -17.59
CA SER A 195 10.47 6.14 -18.50
C SER A 195 9.99 7.58 -18.40
N ARG A 196 10.86 8.49 -18.81
CA ARG A 196 10.53 9.90 -18.98
C ARG A 196 9.35 10.11 -19.93
N GLN A 197 9.35 9.40 -21.06
CA GLN A 197 8.29 9.50 -22.06
C GLN A 197 6.91 9.14 -21.48
N GLU A 198 6.80 8.05 -20.72
CA GLU A 198 5.54 7.66 -20.08
C GLU A 198 5.03 8.72 -19.08
N ALA A 199 5.94 9.36 -18.35
CA ALA A 199 5.58 10.45 -17.43
C ALA A 199 5.11 11.69 -18.20
N GLU A 200 5.75 12.04 -19.31
CA GLU A 200 5.35 13.15 -20.18
C GLU A 200 3.99 12.89 -20.84
N GLU A 201 3.74 11.66 -21.31
CA GLU A 201 2.44 11.23 -21.83
C GLU A 201 1.34 11.35 -20.76
N THR A 202 1.65 10.91 -19.54
CA THR A 202 0.72 11.01 -18.41
C THR A 202 0.41 12.48 -18.07
N LEU A 203 1.42 13.36 -18.00
CA LEU A 203 1.22 14.79 -17.78
C LEU A 203 0.34 15.43 -18.87
N ASN A 204 0.53 15.06 -20.14
CA ASN A 204 -0.31 15.53 -21.23
C ASN A 204 -1.77 15.08 -21.07
N VAL A 205 -2.01 13.85 -20.59
CA VAL A 205 -3.37 13.37 -20.26
C VAL A 205 -3.96 14.15 -19.10
N GLU A 206 -3.21 14.42 -18.04
CA GLU A 206 -3.67 15.25 -16.91
C GLU A 206 -4.14 16.62 -17.39
N VAL A 207 -3.29 17.33 -18.15
CA VAL A 207 -3.54 18.68 -18.66
C VAL A 207 -4.73 18.70 -19.62
N SER A 208 -4.76 17.80 -20.62
CA SER A 208 -5.85 17.76 -21.59
C SER A 208 -7.19 17.42 -20.96
N SER A 209 -7.21 16.64 -19.88
CA SER A 209 -8.43 16.27 -19.15
C SER A 209 -9.03 17.46 -18.40
N VAL A 210 -8.22 18.19 -17.62
CA VAL A 210 -8.71 19.38 -16.89
C VAL A 210 -9.12 20.50 -17.84
N LEU A 211 -8.40 20.68 -18.96
CA LEU A 211 -8.77 21.66 -19.99
C LEU A 211 -10.09 21.30 -20.69
N SER A 212 -10.35 20.01 -20.89
CA SER A 212 -11.60 19.55 -21.47
C SER A 212 -12.77 19.74 -20.51
N ALA A 213 -12.58 19.44 -19.22
CA ALA A 213 -13.59 19.67 -18.20
C ALA A 213 -13.89 21.16 -17.98
N ALA A 214 -12.86 22.02 -18.07
CA ALA A 214 -13.03 23.48 -17.94
C ALA A 214 -13.99 24.08 -18.99
N LYS A 215 -14.14 23.44 -20.16
CA LYS A 215 -15.08 23.87 -21.22
C LYS A 215 -16.55 23.67 -20.85
N LEU A 216 -16.84 22.92 -19.77
CA LEU A 216 -18.20 22.78 -19.24
C LEU A 216 -18.69 24.05 -18.56
N LEU A 217 -17.80 25.00 -18.27
CA LEU A 217 -18.11 26.30 -17.70
C LEU A 217 -17.85 27.43 -18.70
N PRO A 218 -18.56 28.57 -18.60
CA PRO A 218 -18.34 29.71 -19.49
C PRO A 218 -16.91 30.24 -19.42
N SER A 219 -16.35 30.66 -20.56
CA SER A 219 -14.99 31.24 -20.63
C SER A 219 -14.81 32.56 -19.87
N SER A 220 -15.90 33.20 -19.44
CA SER A 220 -15.86 34.36 -18.55
C SER A 220 -15.52 34.01 -17.10
N ARG A 221 -15.64 32.74 -16.70
CA ARG A 221 -15.26 32.27 -15.36
C ARG A 221 -13.74 32.13 -15.27
N GLN A 222 -13.18 32.64 -14.19
CA GLN A 222 -11.82 32.38 -13.77
C GLN A 222 -11.79 31.06 -13.00
N LEU A 223 -10.98 30.10 -13.44
CA LEU A 223 -10.91 28.76 -12.86
C LEU A 223 -9.47 28.37 -12.56
N VAL A 224 -9.28 27.60 -11.49
CA VAL A 224 -8.00 26.95 -11.21
C VAL A 224 -8.00 25.53 -11.76
N ILE A 225 -7.01 25.21 -12.59
CA ILE A 225 -6.78 23.84 -13.07
C ILE A 225 -5.52 23.29 -12.42
N SER A 226 -5.69 22.28 -11.57
CA SER A 226 -4.66 21.75 -10.71
C SER A 226 -4.35 20.30 -11.10
N VAL A 227 -3.10 20.04 -11.49
CA VAL A 227 -2.65 18.72 -11.92
C VAL A 227 -1.35 18.33 -11.25
N GLY A 228 -1.03 17.04 -11.24
CA GLY A 228 0.31 16.58 -10.94
C GLY A 228 0.41 15.39 -9.99
N SER A 229 1.52 14.72 -10.12
CA SER A 229 2.05 13.75 -9.18
C SER A 229 3.55 14.02 -9.03
N THR A 230 4.23 13.33 -8.12
CA THR A 230 5.70 13.49 -8.04
C THR A 230 6.39 13.02 -9.34
N PRO A 231 6.01 11.89 -9.95
CA PRO A 231 6.50 11.54 -11.28
C PRO A 231 6.24 12.61 -12.35
N THR A 232 5.02 13.14 -12.50
CA THR A 232 4.74 14.12 -13.55
C THR A 232 5.35 15.50 -13.27
N ALA A 233 5.57 15.85 -12.00
CA ALA A 233 6.31 17.04 -11.60
C ALA A 233 7.78 17.02 -12.07
N HIS A 234 8.43 15.85 -12.11
CA HIS A 234 9.81 15.71 -12.60
C HIS A 234 9.98 15.88 -14.11
N VAL A 235 8.87 16.00 -14.85
CA VAL A 235 8.86 16.24 -16.29
C VAL A 235 8.04 17.47 -16.66
N VAL A 236 7.66 18.31 -15.68
CA VAL A 236 6.78 19.45 -15.91
C VAL A 236 7.37 20.45 -16.90
N GLU A 237 8.71 20.57 -16.95
CA GLU A 237 9.45 21.42 -17.88
C GLU A 237 9.24 21.06 -19.36
N SER A 238 8.74 19.85 -19.64
CA SER A 238 8.36 19.41 -20.99
C SER A 238 7.03 20.00 -21.48
N LEU A 239 6.24 20.61 -20.58
CA LEU A 239 4.93 21.15 -20.90
C LEU A 239 5.05 22.30 -21.90
N LYS A 240 4.34 22.18 -23.02
CA LYS A 240 4.28 23.20 -24.10
C LYS A 240 2.92 23.88 -24.20
N ALA A 241 2.05 23.67 -23.23
CA ALA A 241 0.67 24.11 -23.32
C ALA A 241 0.56 25.64 -23.15
N SER A 242 -0.01 26.30 -24.15
CA SER A 242 -0.52 27.66 -24.00
C SER A 242 -1.85 27.59 -23.24
N MET A 243 -1.89 28.13 -22.03
CA MET A 243 -3.11 28.14 -21.23
C MET A 243 -4.03 29.30 -21.66
N PRO A 244 -5.35 29.08 -21.75
CA PRO A 244 -6.32 30.17 -21.90
C PRO A 244 -6.18 31.19 -20.75
N GLU A 245 -6.36 32.49 -21.05
CA GLU A 245 -6.17 33.57 -20.06
C GLU A 245 -7.09 33.47 -18.84
N ASN A 246 -8.24 32.80 -18.96
CA ASN A 246 -9.19 32.61 -17.87
C ASN A 246 -8.88 31.39 -16.97
N LEU A 247 -7.80 30.65 -17.26
CA LEU A 247 -7.41 29.46 -16.51
C LEU A 247 -6.09 29.69 -15.78
N HIS A 248 -6.13 29.67 -14.45
CA HIS A 248 -4.93 29.64 -13.62
C HIS A 248 -4.45 28.20 -13.47
N PHE A 249 -3.35 27.87 -14.13
CA PHE A 249 -2.76 26.55 -14.06
C PHE A 249 -1.79 26.42 -12.90
N GLU A 250 -1.95 25.37 -12.10
CA GLU A 250 -1.05 25.05 -11.01
C GLU A 250 -0.62 23.57 -11.03
N LEU A 251 0.63 23.35 -10.66
CA LEU A 251 1.16 22.02 -10.38
C LEU A 251 0.99 21.69 -8.89
N HIS A 252 0.70 20.43 -8.56
CA HIS A 252 0.79 19.94 -7.20
C HIS A 252 1.63 18.67 -7.09
N ALA A 253 2.53 18.65 -6.10
CA ALA A 253 3.36 17.49 -5.77
C ALA A 253 3.76 17.53 -4.29
N GLY A 254 4.09 16.37 -3.71
CA GLY A 254 4.43 16.25 -2.28
C GLY A 254 5.69 15.43 -1.98
N ASN A 255 5.95 14.37 -2.73
CA ASN A 255 7.10 13.49 -2.47
C ASN A 255 8.41 14.03 -3.05
N PHE A 256 8.35 14.92 -4.05
CA PHE A 256 9.51 15.46 -4.78
C PHE A 256 10.66 16.03 -3.93
N PRO A 257 10.46 16.63 -2.72
CA PRO A 257 11.59 17.10 -1.91
C PRO A 257 12.41 15.93 -1.40
N CYS A 258 11.73 14.82 -1.07
CA CYS A 258 12.36 13.63 -0.52
C CYS A 258 12.87 12.73 -1.63
N ASN A 259 11.99 12.38 -2.58
CA ASN A 259 12.10 11.16 -3.37
C ASN A 259 12.30 9.92 -2.49
N ASP A 260 12.10 8.76 -3.09
CA ASP A 260 12.34 7.47 -2.45
C ASP A 260 12.71 6.45 -3.53
N LEU A 261 12.86 5.20 -3.13
CA LEU A 261 13.14 4.13 -4.07
C LEU A 261 11.99 3.89 -5.07
N GLN A 262 10.73 4.26 -4.76
CA GLN A 262 9.64 4.21 -5.73
C GLN A 262 9.89 5.24 -6.82
N GLN A 263 10.23 6.47 -6.43
CA GLN A 263 10.59 7.51 -7.38
C GLN A 263 11.81 7.13 -8.22
N VAL A 264 12.85 6.53 -7.65
CA VAL A 264 13.98 6.03 -8.45
C VAL A 264 13.55 4.95 -9.45
N SER A 265 12.61 4.07 -9.07
CA SER A 265 12.11 3.02 -9.96
C SER A 265 11.39 3.56 -11.20
N THR A 266 10.95 4.82 -11.18
CA THR A 266 10.35 5.46 -12.36
C THR A 266 11.37 5.82 -13.45
N GLY A 267 12.67 5.83 -13.13
CA GLY A 267 13.72 6.28 -14.02
C GLY A 267 13.83 7.81 -14.16
N LEU A 268 13.03 8.58 -13.42
CA LEU A 268 13.01 10.05 -13.47
C LEU A 268 14.03 10.71 -12.54
N VAL A 269 14.41 10.02 -11.46
CA VAL A 269 15.39 10.50 -10.48
C VAL A 269 16.40 9.41 -10.16
N THR A 270 17.58 9.83 -9.72
CA THR A 270 18.66 8.93 -9.30
C THR A 270 18.67 8.71 -7.79
N GLU A 271 19.39 7.69 -7.31
CA GLU A 271 19.58 7.46 -5.86
C GLU A 271 20.19 8.67 -5.14
N SER A 272 21.00 9.48 -5.83
CA SER A 272 21.62 10.68 -5.28
C SER A 272 20.63 11.81 -4.96
N GLN A 273 19.42 11.74 -5.52
CA GLN A 273 18.33 12.70 -5.30
C GLN A 273 17.38 12.26 -4.17
N GLN A 274 17.64 11.12 -3.52
CA GLN A 274 16.89 10.73 -2.32
C GLN A 274 17.43 11.49 -1.11
N ALA A 275 16.58 12.30 -0.50
CA ALA A 275 16.91 13.05 0.69
C ALA A 275 16.65 12.26 1.98
N VAL A 276 15.93 11.15 1.94
CA VAL A 276 15.51 10.42 3.15
C VAL A 276 16.17 9.03 3.23
N THR A 277 16.71 8.71 4.40
CA THR A 277 17.30 7.40 4.72
C THR A 277 16.91 6.98 6.13
N VAL A 278 16.98 5.69 6.43
CA VAL A 278 16.85 5.14 7.79
C VAL A 278 18.21 4.65 8.24
N ALA A 279 18.75 5.23 9.30
CA ALA A 279 19.93 4.72 9.99
C ALA A 279 19.52 3.49 10.81
N ALA A 280 20.25 2.40 10.65
CA ALA A 280 20.01 1.14 11.33
C ALA A 280 21.34 0.47 11.73
N GLU A 281 21.28 -0.34 12.78
CA GLU A 281 22.40 -1.13 13.28
C GLU A 281 22.23 -2.61 12.94
N VAL A 282 23.36 -3.27 12.67
CA VAL A 282 23.41 -4.73 12.53
C VAL A 282 23.46 -5.35 13.92
N CYS A 283 22.38 -6.00 14.31
CA CYS A 283 22.27 -6.69 15.59
C CYS A 283 22.97 -8.04 15.58
N SER A 284 23.02 -8.71 14.42
CA SER A 284 23.61 -10.04 14.29
C SER A 284 23.92 -10.37 12.82
N VAL A 285 24.89 -11.27 12.63
CA VAL A 285 25.35 -11.76 11.32
C VAL A 285 25.21 -13.28 11.28
N TYR A 286 24.69 -13.80 10.17
CA TYR A 286 24.43 -15.23 9.96
C TYR A 286 25.11 -15.71 8.65
N PRO A 287 26.42 -15.98 8.66
CA PRO A 287 27.17 -16.36 7.45
C PRO A 287 26.63 -17.63 6.78
N GLU A 288 26.11 -18.58 7.57
CA GLU A 288 25.55 -19.85 7.09
C GLU A 288 24.26 -19.67 6.29
N ARG A 289 23.56 -18.54 6.49
CA ARG A 289 22.35 -18.15 5.74
C ARG A 289 22.60 -17.01 4.77
N ASN A 290 23.80 -16.43 4.78
CA ASN A 290 24.14 -15.23 4.04
C ASN A 290 23.22 -14.04 4.38
N GLU A 291 22.93 -13.86 5.67
CA GLU A 291 21.96 -12.88 6.18
C GLU A 291 22.58 -12.01 7.28
N ALA A 292 22.08 -10.78 7.42
CA ALA A 292 22.33 -9.95 8.60
C ALA A 292 21.00 -9.42 9.16
N LEU A 293 20.88 -9.37 10.48
CA LEU A 293 19.71 -8.85 11.18
C LEU A 293 19.96 -7.39 11.55
N VAL A 294 19.00 -6.51 11.26
CA VAL A 294 19.04 -5.10 11.65
C VAL A 294 17.88 -4.71 12.56
N ASN A 295 18.08 -3.71 13.40
CA ASN A 295 17.05 -3.13 14.28
C ASN A 295 16.07 -2.19 13.57
N ALA A 296 15.83 -2.41 12.28
CA ALA A 296 14.85 -1.66 11.50
C ALA A 296 13.85 -2.63 10.86
N GLY A 297 12.67 -2.72 11.47
CA GLY A 297 11.53 -3.51 10.98
C GLY A 297 10.44 -2.66 10.36
N VAL A 298 9.23 -3.23 10.27
CA VAL A 298 8.03 -2.57 9.70
C VAL A 298 7.74 -1.21 10.34
N ILE A 299 7.99 -1.03 11.64
CA ILE A 299 7.74 0.27 12.29
C ILE A 299 8.65 1.37 11.73
N ALA A 300 9.90 1.04 11.41
CA ALA A 300 10.84 2.00 10.84
C ALA A 300 10.78 2.08 9.30
N LEU A 301 10.30 1.02 8.64
CA LEU A 301 10.46 0.80 7.20
C LEU A 301 9.14 0.69 6.42
N SER A 302 7.99 0.50 7.07
CA SER A 302 6.72 0.11 6.43
C SER A 302 6.81 -1.26 5.71
N ARG A 303 5.78 -1.62 4.93
CA ARG A 303 5.71 -2.86 4.12
C ARG A 303 5.53 -2.60 2.62
N GLU A 304 5.64 -1.35 2.19
CA GLU A 304 5.44 -1.03 0.78
C GLU A 304 6.65 -1.46 -0.06
N ALA A 305 6.40 -1.81 -1.32
CA ALA A 305 7.40 -2.31 -2.26
C ALA A 305 7.44 -1.43 -3.53
N SER A 306 8.58 -1.39 -4.22
CA SER A 306 8.67 -0.89 -5.61
C SER A 306 9.03 -2.02 -6.56
N ALA A 307 9.43 -1.66 -7.78
CA ALA A 307 10.12 -2.54 -8.71
C ALA A 307 11.48 -3.04 -8.19
N PHE A 308 12.10 -2.42 -7.18
CA PHE A 308 13.29 -2.97 -6.54
C PHE A 308 12.92 -4.12 -5.60
N SER A 309 13.76 -5.17 -5.60
CA SER A 309 13.64 -6.30 -4.68
C SER A 309 13.75 -5.85 -3.22
N GLY A 310 12.86 -6.37 -2.37
CA GLY A 310 12.84 -6.14 -0.94
C GLY A 310 12.21 -4.82 -0.50
N PHE A 311 12.42 -4.49 0.77
CA PHE A 311 11.81 -3.37 1.48
C PHE A 311 12.84 -2.30 1.82
N GLY A 312 13.78 -2.02 0.92
CA GLY A 312 14.86 -1.06 1.15
C GLY A 312 16.20 -1.57 0.63
N ARG A 313 17.12 -0.64 0.35
CA ARG A 313 18.46 -0.93 -0.16
C ARG A 313 19.53 -0.35 0.73
N VAL A 314 20.66 -1.03 0.83
CA VAL A 314 21.78 -0.53 1.64
C VAL A 314 22.58 0.50 0.85
N VAL A 315 22.73 1.71 1.40
CA VAL A 315 23.51 2.80 0.78
C VAL A 315 24.95 2.36 0.58
N GLY A 316 25.46 2.53 -0.65
CA GLY A 316 26.83 2.14 -1.03
C GLY A 316 27.04 0.64 -1.20
N CYS A 317 26.04 -0.19 -0.89
CA CYS A 317 26.09 -1.64 -1.04
C CYS A 317 24.86 -2.12 -1.84
N PRO A 318 24.73 -1.75 -3.13
CA PRO A 318 23.52 -1.96 -3.93
C PRO A 318 23.07 -3.42 -4.08
N ALA A 319 24.00 -4.37 -3.91
CA ALA A 319 23.73 -5.80 -3.91
C ALA A 319 22.92 -6.27 -2.68
N TRP A 320 22.86 -5.47 -1.62
CA TRP A 320 22.19 -5.78 -0.35
C TRP A 320 20.88 -5.01 -0.23
N GLY A 321 19.84 -5.72 0.17
CA GLY A 321 18.52 -5.14 0.44
C GLY A 321 17.84 -5.82 1.62
N VAL A 322 16.77 -5.20 2.12
CA VAL A 322 15.94 -5.75 3.20
C VAL A 322 15.00 -6.79 2.60
N VAL A 323 15.34 -8.07 2.69
CA VAL A 323 14.60 -9.16 2.03
C VAL A 323 13.42 -9.66 2.84
N ARG A 324 13.44 -9.46 4.16
CA ARG A 324 12.34 -9.83 5.07
C ARG A 324 12.18 -8.80 6.18
N LEU A 325 10.95 -8.65 6.66
CA LEU A 325 10.60 -7.75 7.75
C LEU A 325 9.81 -8.50 8.83
N SER A 326 10.10 -8.12 10.07
CA SER A 326 9.26 -8.29 11.25
C SER A 326 8.96 -6.90 11.83
N GLN A 327 8.19 -6.82 12.91
CA GLN A 327 7.76 -5.53 13.47
C GLN A 327 8.94 -4.58 13.78
N GLU A 328 9.94 -5.06 14.53
CA GLU A 328 11.12 -4.28 14.97
C GLU A 328 12.40 -4.62 14.20
N HIS A 329 12.39 -5.69 13.41
CA HIS A 329 13.61 -6.23 12.81
C HIS A 329 13.51 -6.40 11.29
N GLY A 330 14.63 -6.20 10.61
CA GLY A 330 14.79 -6.46 9.18
C GLY A 330 15.88 -7.48 8.94
N ILE A 331 15.74 -8.27 7.87
CA ILE A 331 16.79 -9.17 7.38
C ILE A 331 17.38 -8.58 6.12
N LEU A 332 18.67 -8.28 6.16
CA LEU A 332 19.48 -7.97 4.99
C LEU A 332 19.87 -9.26 4.29
N GLY A 333 19.72 -9.26 2.96
CA GLY A 333 20.12 -10.35 2.08
C GLY A 333 20.57 -9.81 0.72
N THR A 334 21.18 -10.68 -0.08
CA THR A 334 21.62 -10.36 -1.44
C THR A 334 21.20 -11.44 -2.43
N SER A 335 20.81 -11.03 -3.64
CA SER A 335 20.56 -11.93 -4.77
C SER A 335 21.83 -12.24 -5.58
N GLU A 336 22.96 -11.57 -5.32
CA GLU A 336 24.14 -11.57 -6.20
C GLU A 336 25.31 -12.45 -5.72
N GLY A 337 25.06 -13.50 -4.93
CA GLY A 337 26.08 -14.48 -4.52
C GLY A 337 27.24 -13.93 -3.67
N ARG A 338 27.23 -12.64 -3.31
CA ARG A 338 28.15 -12.06 -2.32
C ARG A 338 27.90 -12.69 -0.96
N LYS A 339 28.97 -13.04 -0.26
CA LYS A 339 28.89 -13.59 1.10
C LYS A 339 28.91 -12.45 2.13
N VAL A 340 28.18 -12.63 3.23
CA VAL A 340 28.36 -11.80 4.43
C VAL A 340 29.72 -12.15 5.03
N ASP A 341 30.61 -11.17 5.15
CA ASP A 341 31.86 -11.32 5.90
C ASP A 341 31.59 -11.14 7.40
N GLU A 342 32.43 -11.73 8.27
CA GLU A 342 32.27 -11.64 9.74
C GLU A 342 32.32 -10.18 10.27
N GLU A 343 32.94 -9.26 9.52
CA GLU A 343 32.96 -7.81 9.78
C GLU A 343 31.89 -7.04 8.99
N PHE A 344 30.69 -7.60 8.81
CA PHE A 344 29.58 -6.84 8.26
C PHE A 344 29.26 -5.66 9.20
N LYS A 345 29.70 -4.46 8.78
CA LYS A 345 29.81 -3.26 9.64
C LYS A 345 28.58 -3.01 10.53
N GLN A 346 28.81 -2.48 11.72
CA GLN A 346 27.76 -2.29 12.72
C GLN A 346 26.75 -1.18 12.38
N PHE A 347 27.07 -0.24 11.48
CA PHE A 347 26.20 0.89 11.13
C PHE A 347 25.98 0.99 9.62
N PHE A 348 24.72 0.94 9.18
CA PHE A 348 24.36 1.14 7.78
C PHE A 348 23.23 2.14 7.62
N ARG A 349 23.21 2.79 6.46
CA ARG A 349 22.10 3.62 6.01
C ARG A 349 21.28 2.78 5.05
N ILE A 350 20.01 2.60 5.36
CA ILE A 350 19.02 2.00 4.48
C ILE A 350 18.37 3.15 3.72
N LEU A 351 18.47 3.16 2.40
CA LEU A 351 17.66 4.05 1.57
C LEU A 351 16.19 3.73 1.83
N HIS A 352 15.40 4.77 2.12
CA HIS A 352 14.04 4.63 2.60
C HIS A 352 13.24 3.62 1.73
N PRO A 353 12.47 2.71 2.35
CA PRO A 353 11.53 1.85 1.64
C PRO A 353 10.29 2.66 1.28
N GLN A 354 10.01 2.85 -0.01
CA GLN A 354 8.66 2.79 -0.60
C GLN A 354 7.44 3.43 0.11
N PRO A 355 6.55 4.07 -0.67
CA PRO A 355 6.09 5.43 -0.47
C PRO A 355 6.09 5.94 0.98
N LEU A 356 6.84 7.03 1.18
CA LEU A 356 7.05 7.74 2.47
C LEU A 356 5.77 8.08 3.25
N GLU A 357 4.61 8.08 2.59
CA GLU A 357 3.30 8.42 3.17
C GLU A 357 2.85 7.44 4.26
N SER A 358 3.34 6.19 4.23
CA SER A 358 2.94 5.13 5.16
C SER A 358 3.78 5.07 6.45
N THR A 359 5.08 5.36 6.37
CA THR A 359 6.04 5.21 7.49
C THR A 359 5.88 6.25 8.60
N LEU A 360 5.38 7.45 8.29
CA LEU A 360 5.21 8.53 9.28
C LEU A 360 3.89 8.46 10.09
N ASN A 361 3.09 7.40 9.92
CA ASN A 361 1.80 7.24 10.63
C ASN A 361 1.90 6.35 11.89
N SER A 362 3.10 5.99 12.35
CA SER A 362 3.29 5.32 13.64
C SER A 362 2.94 6.25 14.82
N PRO A 363 2.38 5.74 15.92
CA PRO A 363 2.01 6.58 17.07
C PRO A 363 3.25 7.28 17.64
N PRO A 364 3.17 8.57 18.00
CA PRO A 364 4.32 9.32 18.47
C PRO A 364 4.79 8.81 19.84
N LEU A 365 6.08 8.51 19.95
CA LEU A 365 6.79 8.45 21.24
C LEU A 365 6.93 9.90 21.76
N HIS A 366 6.26 10.16 22.88
CA HIS A 366 6.25 11.45 23.57
C HIS A 366 7.62 11.81 24.15
N TYR A 367 8.28 12.85 23.64
CA TYR A 367 9.26 13.67 24.40
C TYR A 367 9.22 15.14 23.99
N PRO A 368 9.51 16.10 24.91
CA PRO A 368 8.94 17.44 24.84
C PRO A 368 9.84 18.47 24.14
N ALA A 369 9.20 19.43 23.47
CA ALA A 369 9.76 20.75 23.18
C ALA A 369 9.09 21.78 24.10
N SER A 370 9.93 22.55 24.78
CA SER A 370 9.58 23.56 25.78
C SER A 370 8.54 24.58 25.30
N ILE A 371 7.52 24.76 26.13
CA ILE A 371 6.37 25.68 26.02
C ILE A 371 5.27 25.22 25.06
N ILE A 372 4.58 24.12 25.41
CA ILE A 372 3.17 23.87 25.07
C ILE A 372 2.52 23.18 26.28
N MET A 373 1.39 23.71 26.77
CA MET A 373 0.61 23.09 27.85
C MET A 373 0.09 21.70 27.43
N SER A 374 0.17 20.72 28.33
CA SER A 374 -0.29 19.35 28.10
C SER A 374 -1.81 19.28 27.86
N TYR A 375 -2.24 18.43 26.93
CA TYR A 375 -3.65 18.09 26.72
C TYR A 375 -4.30 17.50 28.00
N ALA A 376 -3.53 16.81 28.83
CA ALA A 376 -3.96 16.32 30.14
C ALA A 376 -4.08 17.45 31.18
N ASP A 377 -3.24 18.51 31.09
CA ASP A 377 -3.33 19.68 31.99
C ASP A 377 -4.49 20.61 31.64
N ILE A 378 -4.92 20.65 30.36
CA ILE A 378 -6.12 21.39 29.94
C ILE A 378 -7.37 20.62 30.36
N ALA A 379 -7.38 19.28 30.21
CA ALA A 379 -8.46 18.43 30.72
C ALA A 379 -8.56 18.45 32.26
N ALA A 380 -7.46 18.63 32.97
CA ALA A 380 -7.41 18.73 34.43
C ALA A 380 -7.72 20.14 34.99
N LYS A 381 -7.84 21.16 34.14
CA LYS A 381 -8.09 22.57 34.53
C LYS A 381 -9.54 23.04 34.32
N GLY A 382 -10.45 22.16 33.91
CA GLY A 382 -11.88 22.43 33.94
C GLY A 382 -12.40 22.57 35.39
N PRO A 383 -13.55 23.25 35.62
CA PRO A 383 -14.16 23.30 36.94
C PRO A 383 -14.35 21.87 37.48
N LYS A 384 -13.90 21.62 38.72
CA LYS A 384 -14.02 20.31 39.36
C LYS A 384 -15.51 19.96 39.46
N GLN A 385 -15.95 19.01 38.64
CA GLN A 385 -17.30 18.46 38.69
C GLN A 385 -17.53 17.80 40.06
N SER A 386 -18.71 18.00 40.64
CA SER A 386 -19.10 17.25 41.83
C SER A 386 -19.20 15.76 41.49
N PRO A 387 -19.12 14.84 42.47
CA PRO A 387 -19.31 13.41 42.21
C PRO A 387 -20.64 13.08 41.51
N GLU A 388 -21.65 13.93 41.66
CA GLU A 388 -22.95 13.83 40.98
C GLU A 388 -22.89 14.32 39.53
N ASP A 389 -22.06 15.32 39.21
CA ASP A 389 -21.86 15.85 37.84
C ASP A 389 -20.88 15.03 36.98
N ALA A 390 -20.00 14.27 37.63
CA ALA A 390 -19.04 13.37 36.99
C ALA A 390 -19.61 11.96 36.74
N ALA A 391 -20.78 11.65 37.31
CA ALA A 391 -21.51 10.43 37.02
C ALA A 391 -22.25 10.57 35.69
N ALA A 392 -22.06 9.61 34.78
CA ALA A 392 -22.88 9.52 33.58
C ALA A 392 -24.37 9.45 33.99
N PRO A 393 -25.29 10.19 33.33
CA PRO A 393 -26.70 10.12 33.66
C PRO A 393 -27.15 8.66 33.58
N GLN A 394 -27.80 8.18 34.63
CA GLN A 394 -28.39 6.85 34.68
C GLN A 394 -29.28 6.71 33.44
N PRO A 395 -29.02 5.76 32.54
CA PRO A 395 -29.88 5.54 31.39
C PRO A 395 -31.30 5.24 31.91
N PRO A 396 -32.35 5.67 31.20
CA PRO A 396 -33.72 5.42 31.63
C PRO A 396 -33.88 3.93 31.92
N GLN A 397 -34.27 3.61 33.16
CA GLN A 397 -34.58 2.25 33.55
C GLN A 397 -35.79 1.80 32.74
N ILE A 398 -35.50 1.03 31.70
CA ILE A 398 -36.51 0.20 31.04
C ILE A 398 -36.89 -0.84 32.09
N ILE A 399 -38.12 -0.75 32.57
CA ILE A 399 -38.73 -1.81 33.38
C ILE A 399 -38.76 -3.04 32.48
N SER A 400 -37.85 -3.98 32.76
CA SER A 400 -37.83 -5.28 32.11
C SER A 400 -38.98 -6.10 32.70
N ASP A 401 -40.15 -6.00 32.08
CA ASP A 401 -41.09 -7.10 32.16
C ASP A 401 -40.44 -8.32 31.47
N GLU A 402 -40.41 -9.41 32.22
CA GLU A 402 -39.71 -10.64 31.90
C GLU A 402 -40.02 -11.17 30.49
N SER A 403 -39.01 -11.29 29.65
CA SER A 403 -38.68 -12.54 28.94
C SER A 403 -37.29 -12.41 28.35
N ALA A 404 -36.43 -13.37 28.70
CA ALA A 404 -35.01 -13.36 28.34
C ALA A 404 -34.81 -13.30 26.83
N SER A 405 -34.14 -12.25 26.35
CA SER A 405 -33.55 -12.20 25.00
C SER A 405 -32.07 -11.89 25.14
N THR A 406 -31.27 -12.92 24.93
CA THR A 406 -29.81 -12.92 24.90
C THR A 406 -29.32 -12.34 23.56
N ALA A 407 -28.90 -11.08 23.54
CA ALA A 407 -28.26 -10.48 22.37
C ALA A 407 -27.12 -9.52 22.78
N SER A 408 -25.92 -10.07 22.96
CA SER A 408 -24.65 -9.45 22.54
C SER A 408 -23.47 -10.38 22.86
N LEU A 409 -23.43 -11.52 22.18
CA LEU A 409 -22.18 -12.27 21.98
C LEU A 409 -21.69 -11.89 20.58
N VAL A 410 -20.68 -11.03 20.54
CA VAL A 410 -20.00 -10.63 19.30
C VAL A 410 -18.98 -11.72 18.98
N ASP A 411 -19.15 -12.38 17.84
CA ASP A 411 -18.20 -13.34 17.29
C ASP A 411 -16.98 -12.58 16.74
N VAL A 412 -15.77 -12.94 17.20
CA VAL A 412 -14.55 -12.14 17.05
C VAL A 412 -13.78 -12.49 15.76
N ASP A 413 -14.19 -13.53 15.03
CA ASP A 413 -13.38 -14.13 13.96
C ASP A 413 -13.88 -13.86 12.52
N MET A 414 -14.74 -12.85 12.29
CA MET A 414 -15.19 -12.49 10.92
C MET A 414 -14.82 -11.05 10.47
N PRO A 415 -14.59 -10.81 9.15
CA PRO A 415 -14.09 -9.52 8.66
C PRO A 415 -15.14 -8.39 8.54
N SER A 416 -16.44 -8.66 8.78
CA SER A 416 -17.49 -7.65 8.75
C SER A 416 -18.71 -8.02 9.61
N VAL A 417 -19.38 -7.00 10.19
CA VAL A 417 -20.53 -7.15 11.11
C VAL A 417 -21.83 -7.32 10.32
N HIS A 418 -22.56 -8.41 10.58
CA HIS A 418 -23.93 -8.62 10.10
C HIS A 418 -24.89 -8.85 11.28
N THR A 419 -26.14 -8.42 11.14
CA THR A 419 -27.21 -8.70 12.11
C THR A 419 -27.72 -10.12 11.94
N VAL A 420 -27.77 -10.86 13.04
CA VAL A 420 -28.16 -12.27 13.06
C VAL A 420 -29.70 -12.40 13.15
N PRO A 421 -30.34 -13.31 12.38
CA PRO A 421 -31.77 -13.59 12.48
C PRO A 421 -32.22 -14.00 13.89
N ALA A 422 -33.50 -13.75 14.22
CA ALA A 422 -34.04 -13.95 15.57
C ALA A 422 -34.08 -15.43 16.03
N ASP A 423 -33.95 -16.37 15.10
CA ASP A 423 -33.97 -17.82 15.31
C ASP A 423 -32.57 -18.45 15.51
N PHE A 424 -31.51 -17.64 15.58
CA PHE A 424 -30.11 -18.08 15.69
C PHE A 424 -29.85 -19.10 16.81
N LEU A 425 -30.47 -18.92 17.98
CA LEU A 425 -30.27 -19.81 19.13
C LEU A 425 -30.97 -21.16 18.96
N GLU A 426 -31.93 -21.25 18.04
CA GLU A 426 -32.66 -22.47 17.71
C GLU A 426 -32.04 -23.19 16.49
N GLN A 427 -31.09 -22.56 15.79
CA GLN A 427 -30.36 -23.19 14.70
C GLN A 427 -29.34 -24.20 15.24
N GLU A 428 -29.31 -25.40 14.66
CA GLU A 428 -28.36 -26.47 15.03
C GLU A 428 -26.89 -26.08 14.72
N VAL A 429 -26.68 -25.07 13.88
CA VAL A 429 -25.36 -24.60 13.44
C VAL A 429 -25.31 -23.08 13.59
N GLN A 430 -24.51 -22.60 14.55
CA GLN A 430 -24.54 -21.20 14.99
C GLN A 430 -23.32 -20.40 14.55
N THR A 431 -22.31 -20.99 13.93
CA THR A 431 -21.12 -20.26 13.46
C THR A 431 -20.73 -20.72 12.06
N GLU A 432 -20.18 -19.82 11.23
CA GLU A 432 -19.65 -20.21 9.91
C GLU A 432 -18.54 -21.25 10.05
N THR A 433 -17.80 -21.26 11.16
CA THR A 433 -16.78 -22.29 11.45
C THR A 433 -17.41 -23.65 11.72
N GLN A 434 -18.54 -23.73 12.43
CA GLN A 434 -19.30 -24.97 12.61
C GLN A 434 -19.97 -25.41 11.30
N ALA A 435 -20.52 -24.48 10.52
CA ALA A 435 -21.09 -24.75 9.21
C ALA A 435 -20.02 -25.30 8.25
N ALA A 436 -18.88 -24.62 8.14
CA ALA A 436 -17.73 -25.05 7.34
C ALA A 436 -17.10 -26.34 7.87
N ARG A 437 -17.23 -26.67 9.16
CA ARG A 437 -16.78 -27.95 9.73
C ARG A 437 -17.75 -29.08 9.40
N LEU A 438 -19.06 -28.83 9.47
CA LEU A 438 -20.10 -29.77 9.05
C LEU A 438 -20.08 -29.99 7.55
N GLU A 439 -19.92 -28.95 6.73
CA GLU A 439 -19.68 -29.07 5.29
C GLU A 439 -18.41 -29.87 5.02
N ARG A 440 -17.29 -29.59 5.69
CA ARG A 440 -16.08 -30.43 5.55
C ARG A 440 -16.27 -31.87 6.03
N GLU A 441 -17.09 -32.12 7.05
CA GLU A 441 -17.40 -33.46 7.53
C GLU A 441 -18.39 -34.19 6.59
N GLU A 442 -19.33 -33.48 5.97
CA GLU A 442 -20.23 -33.99 4.93
C GLU A 442 -19.48 -34.24 3.63
N GLU A 443 -18.65 -33.29 3.17
CA GLU A 443 -17.73 -33.47 2.05
C GLU A 443 -16.76 -34.60 2.31
N ALA A 444 -16.20 -34.74 3.52
CA ALA A 444 -15.35 -35.88 3.87
C ALA A 444 -16.14 -37.21 3.89
N LYS A 445 -17.42 -37.21 4.32
CA LYS A 445 -18.30 -38.40 4.24
C LYS A 445 -18.70 -38.70 2.80
N GLU A 446 -18.92 -37.68 1.98
CA GLU A 446 -19.30 -37.80 0.58
C GLU A 446 -18.09 -38.22 -0.26
N GLU A 447 -16.90 -37.68 0.00
CA GLU A 447 -15.62 -38.14 -0.50
C GLU A 447 -15.33 -39.55 -0.02
N LYS A 448 -15.63 -39.91 1.23
CA LYS A 448 -15.49 -41.30 1.70
C LYS A 448 -16.45 -42.24 0.97
N ARG A 449 -17.71 -41.85 0.72
CA ARG A 449 -18.66 -42.61 -0.11
C ARG A 449 -18.25 -42.66 -1.59
N LYS A 450 -17.73 -41.56 -2.15
CA LYS A 450 -17.16 -41.46 -3.50
C LYS A 450 -15.90 -42.31 -3.61
N ARG A 451 -15.06 -42.37 -2.57
CA ARG A 451 -13.86 -43.19 -2.48
C ARG A 451 -14.23 -44.66 -2.32
N GLU A 452 -15.19 -45.02 -1.48
CA GLU A 452 -15.69 -46.40 -1.36
C GLU A 452 -16.36 -46.89 -2.66
N SER A 453 -17.18 -46.06 -3.31
CA SER A 453 -17.77 -46.37 -4.63
C SER A 453 -16.74 -46.36 -5.76
N ALA A 454 -15.73 -45.50 -5.72
CA ALA A 454 -14.59 -45.50 -6.63
C ALA A 454 -13.67 -46.70 -6.37
N THR A 455 -13.56 -47.21 -5.14
CA THR A 455 -12.82 -48.43 -4.81
C THR A 455 -13.59 -49.67 -5.31
N ALA A 456 -14.92 -49.65 -5.24
CA ALA A 456 -15.79 -50.66 -5.84
C ALA A 456 -15.71 -50.65 -7.38
N LYS A 457 -15.78 -49.46 -8.00
CA LYS A 457 -15.58 -49.28 -9.45
C LYS A 457 -14.16 -49.60 -9.88
N ALA A 458 -13.13 -49.26 -9.10
CA ALA A 458 -11.74 -49.61 -9.37
C ALA A 458 -11.53 -51.13 -9.29
N LYS A 459 -12.13 -51.85 -8.33
CA LYS A 459 -12.14 -53.33 -8.33
C LYS A 459 -12.83 -53.92 -9.57
N GLN A 460 -13.89 -53.27 -10.06
CA GLN A 460 -14.60 -53.68 -11.28
C GLN A 460 -13.77 -53.37 -12.55
N THR A 461 -13.02 -52.27 -12.55
CA THR A 461 -12.17 -51.82 -13.65
C THR A 461 -10.84 -52.57 -13.68
N ASP A 462 -10.30 -52.96 -12.53
CA ASP A 462 -9.13 -53.84 -12.40
C ASP A 462 -9.44 -55.23 -12.95
N ASN A 463 -10.61 -55.81 -12.67
CA ASN A 463 -11.02 -57.07 -13.28
C ASN A 463 -11.19 -56.96 -14.82
N TRP A 464 -11.64 -55.81 -15.32
CA TRP A 464 -11.75 -55.55 -16.76
C TRP A 464 -10.38 -55.32 -17.42
N LEU A 465 -9.47 -54.57 -16.76
CA LEU A 465 -8.09 -54.33 -17.21
C LEU A 465 -7.28 -55.62 -17.20
N ILE A 466 -7.41 -56.47 -16.17
CA ILE A 466 -6.76 -57.79 -16.11
C ILE A 466 -7.23 -58.69 -17.27
N GLN A 467 -8.51 -58.63 -17.65
CA GLN A 467 -9.04 -59.34 -18.82
C GLN A 467 -8.61 -58.75 -20.18
N GLN A 468 -8.30 -57.44 -20.24
CA GLN A 468 -7.75 -56.79 -21.44
C GLN A 468 -6.24 -57.04 -21.59
N PHE A 469 -5.50 -57.05 -20.48
CA PHE A 469 -4.06 -57.34 -20.47
C PHE A 469 -3.76 -58.81 -20.79
N SER A 470 -4.62 -59.75 -20.37
CA SER A 470 -4.49 -61.17 -20.77
C SER A 470 -4.72 -61.40 -22.26
N LYS A 471 -5.34 -60.44 -22.98
CA LYS A 471 -5.55 -60.50 -24.44
C LYS A 471 -4.42 -59.84 -25.24
N LEU A 472 -3.53 -59.09 -24.60
CA LEU A 472 -2.45 -58.34 -25.24
C LEU A 472 -1.06 -58.99 -25.05
N SER A 473 -0.96 -60.12 -24.35
CA SER A 473 0.33 -60.78 -24.04
C SER A 473 0.87 -61.72 -25.12
N ASP A 474 0.23 -61.85 -26.29
CA ASP A 474 0.66 -62.79 -27.34
C ASP A 474 1.80 -62.26 -28.25
N GLY A 475 2.62 -61.32 -27.77
CA GLY A 475 3.74 -60.77 -28.55
C GLY A 475 4.95 -60.38 -27.71
N ASN A 476 5.98 -61.23 -27.69
CA ASN A 476 7.19 -61.10 -26.87
C ASN A 476 8.04 -59.82 -27.08
N ALA A 477 7.78 -59.01 -28.11
CA ALA A 477 8.51 -57.76 -28.35
C ALA A 477 7.74 -56.49 -27.91
N THR A 478 6.41 -56.55 -27.88
CA THR A 478 5.55 -55.40 -27.53
C THR A 478 5.24 -55.37 -26.03
N GLY A 479 5.20 -56.53 -25.37
CA GLY A 479 4.94 -56.64 -23.93
C GLY A 479 6.00 -56.00 -23.04
N LEU A 480 7.29 -56.07 -23.42
CA LEU A 480 8.39 -55.53 -22.62
C LEU A 480 8.40 -53.98 -22.61
N VAL A 481 8.08 -53.36 -23.75
CA VAL A 481 7.98 -51.90 -23.88
C VAL A 481 6.80 -51.36 -23.07
N ILE A 482 5.67 -52.08 -23.11
CA ILE A 482 4.47 -51.72 -22.34
C ILE A 482 4.73 -51.89 -20.83
N ALA A 483 5.43 -52.94 -20.41
CA ALA A 483 5.76 -53.19 -19.00
C ALA A 483 6.71 -52.12 -18.42
N ASN A 484 7.73 -51.70 -19.16
CA ASN A 484 8.65 -50.63 -18.73
C ASN A 484 7.92 -49.29 -18.66
N PHE A 485 7.10 -48.98 -19.68
CA PHE A 485 6.29 -47.76 -19.66
C PHE A 485 5.32 -47.72 -18.47
N ALA A 486 4.65 -48.82 -18.18
CA ALA A 486 3.77 -48.94 -17.02
C ALA A 486 4.53 -48.77 -15.69
N THR A 487 5.77 -49.26 -15.62
CA THR A 487 6.62 -49.16 -14.42
C THR A 487 7.04 -47.71 -14.16
N VAL A 488 7.50 -46.99 -15.19
CA VAL A 488 7.91 -45.58 -15.05
C VAL A 488 6.72 -44.68 -14.73
N VAL A 489 5.59 -44.88 -15.42
CA VAL A 489 4.37 -44.08 -15.18
C VAL A 489 3.81 -44.39 -13.78
N GLY A 490 3.76 -45.66 -13.38
CA GLY A 490 3.29 -46.07 -12.06
C GLY A 490 4.17 -45.53 -10.92
N LEU A 491 5.49 -45.61 -11.07
CA LEU A 491 6.43 -45.09 -10.08
C LEU A 491 6.37 -43.55 -9.99
N SER A 492 6.25 -42.86 -11.12
CA SER A 492 6.10 -41.40 -11.16
C SER A 492 4.81 -40.95 -10.47
N ALA A 493 3.69 -41.64 -10.73
CA ALA A 493 2.41 -41.35 -10.08
C ALA A 493 2.47 -41.61 -8.57
N TYR A 494 3.12 -42.71 -8.14
CA TYR A 494 3.30 -43.03 -6.72
C TYR A 494 4.17 -42.00 -6.00
N LEU A 495 5.31 -41.61 -6.58
CA LEU A 495 6.19 -40.59 -6.00
C LEU A 495 5.52 -39.21 -6.00
N GLY A 496 4.75 -38.87 -7.03
CA GLY A 496 3.93 -37.66 -7.08
C GLY A 496 2.87 -37.63 -5.98
N TYR A 497 2.15 -38.73 -5.76
CA TYR A 497 1.17 -38.86 -4.68
C TYR A 497 1.81 -38.75 -3.28
N LYS A 498 2.97 -39.39 -3.08
CA LYS A 498 3.76 -39.27 -1.83
C LYS A 498 4.27 -37.84 -1.63
N GLY A 499 4.74 -37.17 -2.68
CA GLY A 499 5.18 -35.78 -2.65
C GLY A 499 4.03 -34.83 -2.31
N TRP A 500 2.86 -35.03 -2.92
CA TRP A 500 1.65 -34.27 -2.63
C TRP A 500 1.22 -34.42 -1.16
N GLY A 501 1.24 -35.64 -0.61
CA GLY A 501 0.94 -35.87 0.80
C GLY A 501 1.97 -35.28 1.78
N LEU A 502 3.21 -35.03 1.34
CA LEU A 502 4.21 -34.29 2.12
C LEU A 502 3.99 -32.77 2.00
N TYR A 503 3.53 -32.29 0.84
CA TYR A 503 3.18 -30.89 0.60
C TYR A 503 1.99 -30.46 1.46
N GLU A 504 0.90 -31.23 1.48
CA GLU A 504 -0.28 -30.95 2.33
C GLU A 504 0.06 -30.89 3.82
N LYS A 505 1.08 -31.63 4.26
CA LYS A 505 1.57 -31.63 5.65
C LYS A 505 2.61 -30.55 5.94
N GLY A 506 2.94 -29.69 4.96
CA GLY A 506 3.95 -28.64 5.07
C GLY A 506 5.38 -29.15 5.24
N LYS A 507 5.66 -30.41 4.88
CA LYS A 507 6.94 -31.11 5.10
C LYS A 507 7.67 -31.46 3.79
N LEU A 508 7.25 -30.89 2.66
CA LEU A 508 7.93 -31.09 1.39
C LEU A 508 9.18 -30.19 1.33
N ASP A 509 10.36 -30.79 1.49
CA ASP A 509 11.63 -30.09 1.37
C ASP A 509 12.37 -30.47 0.07
N TRP A 510 13.36 -29.65 -0.29
CA TRP A 510 14.17 -29.89 -1.50
C TRP A 510 14.94 -31.21 -1.45
N LYS A 511 15.21 -31.75 -0.25
CA LYS A 511 15.85 -33.06 -0.09
C LYS A 511 14.92 -34.18 -0.55
N ALA A 512 13.65 -34.18 -0.13
CA ALA A 512 12.65 -35.16 -0.55
C ALA A 512 12.37 -35.08 -2.06
N VAL A 513 12.31 -33.87 -2.61
CA VAL A 513 12.15 -33.66 -4.06
C VAL A 513 13.37 -34.20 -4.83
N SER A 514 14.59 -33.88 -4.38
CA SER A 514 15.82 -34.36 -5.01
C SER A 514 15.98 -35.88 -4.93
N LEU A 515 15.58 -36.50 -3.82
CA LEU A 515 15.58 -37.95 -3.64
C LEU A 515 14.58 -38.64 -4.57
N GLY A 516 13.36 -38.09 -4.69
CA GLY A 516 12.34 -38.59 -5.60
C GLY A 516 12.78 -38.52 -7.06
N ALA A 517 13.35 -37.38 -7.48
CA ALA A 517 13.91 -37.21 -8.81
C ALA A 517 15.09 -38.17 -9.07
N GLY A 518 15.94 -38.40 -8.06
CA GLY A 518 17.06 -39.34 -8.14
C GLY A 518 16.61 -40.79 -8.32
N ILE A 519 15.57 -41.23 -7.59
CA ILE A 519 14.99 -42.57 -7.73
C ILE A 519 14.43 -42.74 -9.15
N LEU A 520 13.67 -41.77 -9.64
CA LEU A 520 13.08 -41.83 -10.98
C LEU A 520 14.16 -41.90 -12.06
N ALA A 521 15.16 -41.03 -11.99
CA ALA A 521 16.27 -41.02 -12.93
C ALA A 521 17.07 -42.34 -12.92
N SER A 522 17.23 -42.95 -11.74
CA SER A 522 17.93 -44.24 -11.59
C SER A 522 17.17 -45.38 -12.24
N VAL A 523 15.85 -45.44 -12.07
CA VAL A 523 15.00 -46.47 -12.69
C VAL A 523 14.97 -46.29 -14.21
N THR A 524 14.81 -45.06 -14.71
CA THR A 524 14.86 -44.78 -16.14
C THR A 524 16.22 -45.12 -16.75
N ALA A 525 17.32 -44.86 -16.05
CA ALA A 525 18.66 -45.22 -16.51
C ALA A 525 18.89 -46.75 -16.53
N ALA A 526 18.39 -47.47 -15.52
CA ALA A 526 18.47 -48.93 -15.47
C ALA A 526 17.67 -49.57 -16.61
N GLU A 527 16.44 -49.10 -16.87
CA GLU A 527 15.64 -49.57 -18.00
C GLU A 527 16.30 -49.25 -19.35
N GLY A 528 16.91 -48.07 -19.49
CA GLY A 528 17.68 -47.70 -20.69
C GLY A 528 18.91 -48.60 -20.92
N ALA A 529 19.59 -49.01 -19.85
CA ALA A 529 20.73 -49.92 -19.91
C ALA A 529 20.31 -51.36 -20.26
N VAL A 530 19.23 -51.87 -19.65
CA VAL A 530 18.65 -53.19 -19.96
C VAL A 530 18.12 -53.23 -21.40
N GLY A 531 17.42 -52.17 -21.83
CA GLY A 531 16.96 -52.03 -23.21
C GLY A 531 18.09 -52.05 -24.22
N ARG A 532 19.22 -51.36 -23.95
CA ARG A 532 20.42 -51.41 -24.80
C ARG A 532 21.11 -52.78 -24.80
N TYR A 533 21.16 -53.46 -23.66
CA TYR A 533 21.77 -54.80 -23.54
C TYR A 533 20.98 -55.84 -24.36
N LEU A 534 19.65 -55.81 -24.26
CA LEU A 534 18.77 -56.71 -25.01
C LEU A 534 18.76 -56.39 -26.52
N TYR A 535 18.86 -55.11 -26.92
CA TYR A 535 18.97 -54.74 -28.34
C TYR A 535 20.34 -55.06 -28.96
N LYS A 536 21.43 -55.06 -28.19
CA LYS A 536 22.76 -55.48 -28.67
C LYS A 536 22.85 -57.00 -28.92
N GLY A 537 22.09 -57.82 -28.18
CA GLY A 537 22.02 -59.27 -28.40
C GLY A 537 21.38 -59.70 -29.73
N LYS A 538 20.57 -58.83 -30.36
CA LYS A 538 19.87 -59.15 -31.62
C LYS A 538 20.63 -58.78 -32.91
N LYS A 539 21.78 -58.10 -32.83
CA LYS A 539 22.63 -57.78 -34.00
C LYS A 539 23.78 -58.78 -34.23
N GLY A 540 23.84 -59.88 -33.46
CA GLY A 540 24.91 -60.89 -33.52
C GLY A 540 24.49 -62.31 -33.91
N GLY A 541 23.27 -62.51 -34.42
CA GLY A 541 22.82 -63.81 -34.93
C GLY A 541 22.28 -63.64 -36.35
N SER A 542 23.10 -64.03 -37.33
CA SER A 542 22.67 -64.36 -38.69
C SER A 542 21.81 -65.61 -38.71
#